data_AF-A0A949XXV8-F1
#
_entry.id   AF-A0A949XXV8-F1
#
_cell.length_a   1.000
_cell.length_b   1.000
_cell.length_c   1.000
_cell.angle_alpha   90.00
_cell.angle_beta   90.00
_cell.angle_gamma   90.00
#
_symmetry.space_group_name_H-M   'P 1'
#
loop_
_entity.id
_entity.type
_entity.pdbx_description
1 polymer ?
#
loop_
_entity_poly.entity_id
_entity_poly.type
_entity_poly.pdbx_seq_one_letter_code
_entity_poly.pdbx_strand_id
1 'polypeptide(L)'
;METRTQQHDPSLEAVWHVRQRYWRRKLGRLRLGVEPLEEQLSRYRRVTWMLTAIPSILAAMFVSLFAAFRRPDIGLIVALVLFCPIVVLAWLDLAVLQLRVARYTRELQEYQKRQPSSGGG
;
A
#
# COMPACT_ATOMS: atom_id res chain seq x y z
N MET A 1 -35.75 3.37 -35.56
CA MET A 1 -35.64 2.87 -34.17
C MET A 1 -34.58 1.78 -34.20
N GLU A 2 -33.32 2.17 -34.07
CA GLU A 2 -32.19 1.22 -34.08
C GLU A 2 -31.98 0.73 -32.65
N THR A 3 -32.27 -0.54 -32.41
CA THR A 3 -31.90 -1.23 -31.17
C THR A 3 -30.38 -1.33 -31.13
N ARG A 4 -29.72 -0.36 -30.47
CA ARG A 4 -28.33 -0.54 -30.01
C ARG A 4 -28.33 -1.72 -29.05
N THR A 5 -28.06 -2.91 -29.58
CA THR A 5 -27.65 -4.07 -28.81
C THR A 5 -26.48 -3.61 -27.95
N GLN A 6 -26.72 -3.52 -26.64
CA GLN A 6 -25.69 -3.38 -25.64
C GLN A 6 -24.72 -4.55 -25.88
N GLN A 7 -23.59 -4.25 -26.50
CA GLN A 7 -22.54 -5.23 -26.77
C GLN A 7 -21.80 -5.48 -25.46
N HIS A 8 -22.49 -6.16 -24.55
CA HIS A 8 -21.93 -6.76 -23.35
C HIS A 8 -20.97 -7.83 -23.84
N ASP A 9 -19.70 -7.49 -23.98
CA ASP A 9 -18.70 -8.39 -24.53
C ASP A 9 -18.32 -9.42 -23.44
N PRO A 10 -18.84 -10.67 -23.51
CA PRO A 10 -18.59 -11.67 -22.48
C PRO A 10 -17.11 -12.07 -22.43
N SER A 11 -16.35 -11.80 -23.50
CA SER A 11 -14.91 -12.03 -23.53
C SER A 11 -14.16 -11.03 -22.65
N LEU A 12 -14.61 -9.78 -22.57
CA LEU A 12 -14.00 -8.73 -21.73
C LEU A 12 -14.22 -9.02 -20.24
N GLU A 13 -15.41 -9.51 -19.87
CA GLU A 13 -15.71 -9.95 -18.50
C GLU A 13 -14.91 -11.19 -18.10
N ALA A 14 -14.83 -12.19 -18.97
CA ALA A 14 -14.04 -13.39 -18.72
C ALA A 14 -12.56 -13.05 -18.49
N VAL A 15 -11.99 -12.17 -19.33
CA VAL A 15 -10.61 -11.67 -19.17
C VAL A 15 -10.44 -10.90 -17.87
N TRP A 16 -11.41 -10.06 -17.50
CA TRP A 16 -11.38 -9.31 -16.25
C TRP A 16 -11.43 -10.21 -15.02
N HIS A 17 -12.29 -11.22 -15.00
CA HIS A 17 -12.36 -12.19 -13.89
C HIS A 17 -11.06 -12.98 -13.70
N VAL A 18 -10.31 -13.26 -14.77
CA VAL A 18 -8.97 -13.86 -14.67
C VAL A 18 -7.99 -12.87 -14.05
N ARG A 19 -7.98 -11.60 -14.51
CA ARG A 19 -7.13 -10.54 -13.96
C ARG A 19 -7.42 -10.25 -12.49
N GLN A 20 -8.69 -10.24 -12.11
CA GLN A 20 -9.12 -10.02 -10.73
C GLN A 20 -8.63 -11.16 -9.81
N ARG A 21 -8.66 -12.42 -10.25
CA ARG A 21 -8.09 -13.56 -9.51
C ARG A 21 -6.57 -13.45 -9.36
N TYR A 22 -5.87 -13.00 -10.41
CA TYR A 22 -4.43 -12.74 -10.34
C TYR A 22 -4.11 -11.67 -9.29
N TRP A 23 -4.81 -10.54 -9.32
CA TRP A 23 -4.62 -9.47 -8.33
C TRP A 23 -5.04 -9.87 -6.93
N ARG A 24 -6.07 -10.72 -6.79
CA ARG A 24 -6.46 -11.29 -5.49
C ARG A 24 -5.34 -12.10 -4.85
N ARG A 25 -4.61 -12.90 -5.63
CA ARG A 25 -3.42 -13.63 -5.15
C ARG A 25 -2.26 -12.68 -4.85
N LYS A 26 -2.02 -11.68 -5.69
CA LYS A 26 -0.88 -10.75 -5.58
C LYS A 26 -1.04 -9.72 -4.45
N LEU A 27 -2.29 -9.34 -4.15
CA LEU A 27 -2.64 -8.42 -3.08
C LEU A 27 -3.01 -9.13 -1.79
N GLY A 28 -3.33 -10.44 -1.84
CA GLY A 28 -3.27 -11.49 -0.81
C GLY A 28 -3.80 -11.17 0.61
N ARG A 29 -3.30 -10.09 1.20
CA ARG A 29 -3.69 -9.49 2.48
C ARG A 29 -4.75 -8.39 2.39
N LEU A 30 -4.91 -7.72 1.25
CA LEU A 30 -5.95 -6.67 1.10
C LEU A 30 -7.29 -7.31 0.74
N ARG A 31 -8.33 -6.99 1.52
CA ARG A 31 -9.71 -7.44 1.25
C ARG A 31 -10.25 -6.66 0.06
N LEU A 32 -10.07 -7.20 -1.14
CA LEU A 32 -10.64 -6.68 -2.38
C LEU A 32 -12.17 -6.90 -2.37
N GLY A 33 -12.92 -5.79 -2.28
CA GLY A 33 -14.39 -5.78 -2.45
C GLY A 33 -15.23 -5.64 -1.17
N VAL A 34 -14.63 -5.50 0.01
CA VAL A 34 -15.38 -5.34 1.29
C VAL A 34 -15.14 -3.98 1.95
N GLU A 35 -13.97 -3.38 1.76
CA GLU A 35 -13.59 -2.06 2.29
C GLU A 35 -12.83 -1.30 1.19
N PRO A 36 -13.02 0.03 1.03
CA PRO A 36 -12.25 0.81 0.06
C PRO A 36 -10.76 0.70 0.36
N LEU A 37 -9.96 0.46 -0.68
CA LEU A 37 -8.51 0.23 -0.52
C LEU A 37 -7.81 1.42 0.14
N GLU A 38 -8.30 2.64 -0.10
CA GLU A 38 -7.85 3.87 0.57
C GLU A 38 -7.94 3.77 2.10
N GLU A 39 -9.02 3.22 2.65
CA GLU A 39 -9.17 3.09 4.11
C GLU A 39 -8.17 2.07 4.68
N GLN A 40 -7.98 0.94 4.01
CA GLN A 40 -6.98 -0.06 4.40
C GLN A 40 -5.56 0.54 4.35
N LEU A 41 -5.23 1.29 3.29
CA LEU A 41 -3.94 1.97 3.16
C LEU A 41 -3.73 3.04 4.23
N SER A 42 -4.77 3.78 4.61
CA SER A 42 -4.68 4.79 5.68
C SER A 42 -4.36 4.15 7.03
N ARG A 43 -4.98 2.99 7.32
CA ARG A 43 -4.73 2.22 8.54
C ARG A 43 -3.32 1.63 8.55
N TYR A 44 -2.86 1.07 7.42
CA TYR A 44 -1.48 0.62 7.26
C TYR A 44 -0.48 1.77 7.44
N ARG A 45 -0.73 2.94 6.86
CA ARG A 45 0.13 4.12 7.03
C ARG A 45 0.22 4.54 8.51
N ARG A 46 -0.90 4.52 9.26
CA ARG A 46 -0.89 4.83 10.70
C ARG A 46 -0.08 3.81 11.50
N VAL A 47 -0.19 2.52 11.16
CA VAL A 47 0.63 1.46 11.78
C VAL A 47 2.11 1.65 11.46
N THR A 48 2.47 1.94 10.20
CA THR A 48 3.86 2.24 9.83
C THR A 48 4.39 3.43 10.62
N TRP A 49 3.61 4.51 10.78
CA TRP A 49 3.99 5.65 11.61
C TRP A 49 4.23 5.27 13.07
N MET A 50 3.32 4.49 13.68
CA MET A 50 3.53 3.97 15.04
C MET A 50 4.78 3.10 15.14
N LEU A 51 4.98 2.20 14.17
CA LEU A 51 6.13 1.30 14.12
C LEU A 51 7.45 2.05 13.94
N THR A 52 7.43 3.25 13.34
CA THR A 52 8.62 4.12 13.23
C THR A 52 8.81 5.03 14.45
N ALA A 53 7.72 5.42 15.12
CA ALA A 53 7.78 6.34 16.27
C ALA A 53 8.47 5.70 17.48
N ILE A 54 8.12 4.45 17.80
CA ILE A 54 8.71 3.69 18.91
C ILE A 54 10.25 3.58 18.79
N PRO A 55 10.82 3.06 17.68
CA PRO A 55 12.26 3.01 17.50
C PRO A 55 12.92 4.38 17.45
N SER A 56 12.23 5.41 16.96
CA SER A 56 12.75 6.79 16.98
C SER A 56 12.91 7.33 18.41
N ILE A 57 11.94 7.04 19.29
CA ILE A 57 12.04 7.41 20.71
C ILE A 57 13.21 6.66 21.38
N LEU A 58 13.33 5.35 21.12
CA LEU A 58 14.46 4.55 21.65
C LEU A 58 15.81 5.06 21.13
N ALA A 59 15.91 5.41 19.85
CA ALA A 59 17.09 6.02 19.26
C ALA A 59 17.48 7.32 19.99
N ALA A 60 16.49 8.20 20.24
CA ALA A 60 16.70 9.44 20.96
C ALA A 60 17.16 9.20 22.41
N MET A 61 16.63 8.19 23.09
CA MET A 61 17.09 7.79 24.42
C MET A 61 18.54 7.32 24.41
N PHE A 62 18.94 6.49 23.43
CA PHE A 62 20.33 6.05 23.29
C PHE A 62 21.26 7.25 23.04
N VAL A 63 20.93 8.13 22.09
CA VAL A 63 21.72 9.33 21.82
C VAL A 63 21.86 10.19 23.07
N SER A 64 20.77 10.40 23.82
CA SER A 64 20.79 11.18 25.06
C SER A 64 21.67 10.54 26.14
N LEU A 65 21.60 9.22 26.29
CA LEU A 65 22.43 8.47 27.23
C LEU A 65 23.92 8.61 26.88
N PHE A 66 24.29 8.40 25.62
CA PHE A 66 25.68 8.52 25.16
C PHE A 66 26.20 9.97 25.15
N ALA A 67 25.31 10.96 24.95
CA ALA A 67 25.64 12.37 25.10
C ALA A 67 26.06 12.72 26.54
N ALA A 68 25.43 12.13 27.56
CA ALA A 68 25.82 12.32 28.96
C ALA A 68 27.26 11.84 29.24
N PHE A 69 27.75 10.83 28.50
CA PHE A 69 29.13 10.35 28.58
C PHE A 69 30.11 11.12 27.67
N ARG A 70 29.71 12.28 27.13
CA ARG A 70 30.46 13.07 26.13
C ARG A 70 30.86 12.28 24.89
N ARG A 71 30.11 11.24 24.53
CA ARG A 71 30.32 10.48 23.29
C ARG A 71 29.02 10.38 22.45
N PRO A 72 28.38 11.51 22.10
CA PRO A 72 27.15 11.50 21.32
C PRO A 72 27.31 10.82 19.96
N ASP A 73 28.52 10.86 19.37
CA ASP A 73 28.84 10.25 18.09
C ASP A 73 28.62 8.73 18.10
N ILE A 74 29.02 8.05 19.19
CA ILE A 74 28.83 6.61 19.34
C ILE A 74 27.33 6.28 19.46
N GLY A 75 26.60 7.07 20.24
CA GLY A 75 25.15 6.93 20.38
C GLY A 75 24.43 7.07 19.04
N LEU A 76 24.85 8.03 18.21
CA LEU A 76 24.31 8.23 16.87
C LEU A 76 24.60 7.03 15.95
N ILE A 77 25.84 6.54 15.93
CA ILE A 77 26.24 5.39 15.10
C ILE A 77 25.44 4.15 15.50
N VAL A 78 25.35 3.86 16.80
CA VAL A 78 24.60 2.70 17.31
C VAL A 78 23.11 2.81 16.95
N ALA A 79 22.50 3.98 17.17
CA ALA A 79 21.11 4.22 16.81
C ALA A 79 20.89 4.04 15.30
N LEU A 80 21.78 4.57 14.46
CA LEU A 80 21.66 4.47 13.01
C LEU A 80 21.80 3.02 12.56
N VAL A 81 22.81 2.29 13.04
CA VAL A 81 23.01 0.87 12.68
C VAL A 81 21.83 0.00 13.12
N LEU A 82 21.27 0.26 14.30
CA LEU A 82 20.19 -0.56 14.85
C LEU A 82 18.83 -0.26 14.22
N PHE A 83 18.50 1.03 14.06
CA PHE A 83 17.16 1.45 13.67
C PHE A 83 17.01 1.72 12.17
N CYS A 84 18.07 2.11 11.46
CA CYS A 84 18.00 2.35 10.01
C CYS A 84 17.47 1.15 9.23
N PRO A 85 17.97 -0.10 9.38
CA PRO A 85 17.46 -1.23 8.59
C PRO A 85 15.98 -1.50 8.87
N ILE A 86 15.53 -1.35 10.12
CA ILE A 86 14.13 -1.57 10.51
C ILE A 86 13.23 -0.52 9.85
N VAL A 87 13.61 0.75 9.93
CA VAL A 87 12.84 1.87 9.33
C VAL A 87 12.81 1.72 7.80
N VAL A 88 13.96 1.47 7.18
CA VAL A 88 14.05 1.29 5.72
C VAL A 88 13.17 0.14 5.24
N LEU A 89 13.20 -1.02 5.91
CA LEU A 89 12.37 -2.17 5.55
C LEU A 89 10.87 -1.86 5.70
N ALA A 90 10.46 -1.17 6.76
CA ALA A 90 9.06 -0.80 6.99
C ALA A 90 8.52 0.15 5.91
N TRP A 91 9.33 1.12 5.49
CA TRP A 91 8.95 2.04 4.42
C TRP A 91 8.97 1.38 3.03
N LEU A 92 9.92 0.48 2.77
CA LEU A 92 9.97 -0.30 1.53
C LEU A 92 8.72 -1.18 1.37
N ASP A 93 8.30 -1.89 2.43
CA ASP A 93 7.10 -2.71 2.40
C ASP A 93 5.84 -1.87 2.07
N LEU A 94 5.71 -0.72 2.74
CA LEU A 94 4.62 0.23 2.47
C LEU A 94 4.66 0.78 1.04
N ALA A 95 5.84 1.14 0.52
CA ALA A 95 6.01 1.68 -0.83
C ALA A 95 5.67 0.64 -1.91
N VAL A 96 6.11 -0.61 -1.73
CA VAL A 96 5.77 -1.72 -2.63
C VAL A 96 4.27 -1.97 -2.61
N LEU A 97 3.63 -1.90 -1.45
CA LEU A 97 2.18 -2.06 -1.33
C LEU A 97 1.43 -0.94 -2.07
N GLN A 98 1.82 0.32 -1.85
CA GLN A 98 1.22 1.48 -2.55
C GLN A 98 1.38 1.36 -4.07
N LEU A 99 2.55 0.94 -4.55
CA LEU A 99 2.80 0.76 -5.98
C LEU A 99 1.89 -0.33 -6.59
N ARG A 100 1.67 -1.43 -5.86
CA ARG A 100 0.75 -2.50 -6.30
C ARG A 100 -0.70 -2.03 -6.34
N VAL A 101 -1.13 -1.27 -5.32
CA VAL A 101 -2.49 -0.71 -5.28
C VAL A 101 -2.70 0.29 -6.42
N ALA A 102 -1.74 1.20 -6.65
CA ALA A 102 -1.83 2.17 -7.74
C ALA A 102 -1.92 1.53 -9.13
N ARG A 103 -1.25 0.39 -9.35
CA ARG A 103 -1.40 -0.36 -10.60
C ARG A 103 -2.77 -1.01 -10.73
N TYR A 104 -3.29 -1.60 -9.65
CA TYR A 104 -4.62 -2.20 -9.64
C TYR A 104 -5.73 -1.17 -9.87
N THR A 105 -5.67 0.00 -9.23
CA THR A 105 -6.67 1.05 -9.40
C THR A 105 -6.68 1.62 -10.83
N ARG A 106 -5.52 1.75 -11.47
CA ARG A 106 -5.44 2.10 -12.90
C ARG A 106 -6.11 1.06 -13.79
N GLU A 107 -5.82 -0.23 -13.59
CA GLU A 107 -6.46 -1.31 -14.36
C GLU A 107 -7.98 -1.37 -14.14
N LEU A 108 -8.46 -1.09 -12.93
CA LEU A 108 -9.88 -1.02 -12.60
C LEU A 108 -10.57 0.16 -13.30
N GLN A 109 -9.95 1.34 -13.31
CA GLN A 109 -10.47 2.52 -14.01
C GLN A 109 -10.52 2.29 -15.53
N GLU A 110 -9.51 1.63 -16.10
CA GLU A 110 -9.53 1.26 -17.51
C GLU A 110 -10.65 0.27 -17.84
N TYR A 111 -10.93 -0.70 -16.96
CA TYR A 111 -12.06 -1.60 -17.11
C TYR A 111 -13.40 -0.86 -17.00
N GLN A 112 -13.57 0.00 -16.00
CA GLN A 112 -14.78 0.84 -15.83
C GLN A 112 -15.01 1.78 -17.01
N LYS A 113 -13.94 2.34 -17.59
CA LYS A 113 -14.03 3.20 -18.78
C LYS A 113 -14.40 2.41 -20.04
N ARG A 114 -14.02 1.13 -20.10
CA ARG A 114 -14.36 0.22 -21.21
C ARG A 114 -15.73 -0.45 -21.05
N GLN A 115 -16.25 -0.53 -19.84
CA GLN A 115 -17.66 -0.82 -19.61
C GLN A 115 -18.47 0.43 -19.97
N PRO A 116 -19.24 0.44 -21.07
CA PRO A 116 -20.22 1.49 -21.27
C PRO A 116 -21.17 1.43 -20.07
N SER A 117 -21.45 2.59 -19.48
CA SER A 117 -22.27 2.75 -18.27
C SER A 117 -23.63 2.06 -18.41
N SER A 118 -23.76 0.83 -17.91
CA SER A 118 -25.04 0.13 -17.68
C SER A 118 -25.70 0.58 -16.37
N GLY A 119 -25.54 1.84 -15.96
CA GLY A 119 -25.98 2.33 -14.66
C GLY A 119 -26.24 3.82 -14.64
N GLY A 120 -27.28 4.24 -15.35
CA GLY A 120 -27.86 5.58 -15.31
C GLY A 120 -29.35 5.48 -15.59
N GLY A 121 -30.09 4.97 -14.62
CA GLY A 121 -31.55 4.96 -14.54
C GLY A 121 -31.96 5.34 -13.13
#